data_AF-A0A3S0CN76-F1
#
_entry.id   AF-A0A3S0CN76-F1
#
_cell.length_a   1.000
_cell.length_b   1.000
_cell.length_c   1.000
_cell.angle_alpha   90.00
_cell.angle_beta   90.00
_cell.angle_gamma   90.00
#
_symmetry.space_group_name_H-M   'P 1'
#
loop_
_entity.id
_entity.type
_entity.pdbx_description
1 polymer ?
#
loop_
_entity_poly.entity_id
_entity_poly.type
_entity_poly.pdbx_seq_one_letter_code
_entity_poly.pdbx_strand_id
1 'polypeptide(L)'
;MSRSRPEQDVPEMATIRSLDELVGVLASTAGLYVRWSSGPGVDLPEPSSRDDLTGAPLPGLSANPLDTEPWWGTRSLRTWAARRLYDYAHLPHVKDRRVRPWLLRGTEVGRGPDNEPLVHEVEPLGWIDVGVIAEADAEVRRQEGRWGPLDRYGGRQTWPT
;
A
#
# COMPACT_ATOMS: atom_id res chain seq x y z
N MET A 1 -38.37 15.72 -11.16
CA MET A 1 -37.35 16.52 -10.44
C MET A 1 -36.53 15.58 -9.56
N SER A 2 -35.55 14.88 -10.12
CA SER A 2 -34.60 14.09 -9.33
C SER A 2 -33.48 15.01 -8.88
N ARG A 3 -33.33 15.18 -7.58
CA ARG A 3 -32.16 15.87 -7.01
C ARG A 3 -30.95 14.98 -7.25
N SER A 4 -30.08 15.38 -8.16
CA SER A 4 -28.73 14.83 -8.27
C SER A 4 -28.06 14.92 -6.91
N ARG A 5 -27.63 13.77 -6.39
CA ARG A 5 -26.80 13.66 -5.19
C ARG A 5 -25.52 14.47 -5.44
N PRO A 6 -25.07 15.34 -4.51
CA PRO A 6 -23.81 16.04 -4.73
C PRO A 6 -22.71 14.98 -4.87
N GLU A 7 -22.05 15.00 -6.03
CA GLU A 7 -20.76 14.38 -6.24
C GLU A 7 -19.87 15.00 -5.16
N GLN A 8 -19.60 14.21 -4.12
CA GLN A 8 -18.74 14.65 -3.03
C GLN A 8 -17.41 14.98 -3.70
N ASP A 9 -17.03 16.26 -3.69
CA ASP A 9 -15.71 16.72 -4.09
C ASP A 9 -14.70 15.95 -3.25
N VAL A 10 -14.20 14.83 -3.79
CA VAL A 10 -13.01 14.20 -3.26
C VAL A 10 -11.93 15.26 -3.45
N PRO A 11 -11.33 15.79 -2.37
CA PRO A 11 -10.29 16.81 -2.49
C PRO A 11 -9.28 16.34 -3.53
N GLU A 12 -8.86 17.22 -4.44
CA GLU A 12 -7.84 16.90 -5.44
C GLU A 12 -6.62 16.35 -4.71
N MET A 13 -6.45 15.03 -4.73
CA MET A 13 -5.44 14.37 -3.94
C MET A 13 -4.07 14.68 -4.52
N ALA A 14 -3.17 15.14 -3.67
CA ALA A 14 -1.77 15.29 -4.04
C ALA A 14 -1.23 13.98 -4.61
N THR A 15 -0.28 14.06 -5.54
CA THR A 15 0.42 12.90 -6.07
C THR A 15 1.88 12.99 -5.67
N ILE A 16 2.36 11.98 -4.97
CA ILE A 16 3.77 11.76 -4.66
C ILE A 16 4.46 11.24 -5.93
N ARG A 17 5.42 12.00 -6.43
CA ARG A 17 6.01 11.78 -7.78
C ARG A 17 7.42 11.21 -7.75
N SER A 18 8.07 11.18 -6.58
CA SER A 18 9.38 10.57 -6.41
C SER A 18 9.48 9.78 -5.11
N LEU A 19 10.44 8.87 -5.03
CA LEU A 19 10.70 8.14 -3.79
C LEU A 19 11.26 9.07 -2.70
N ASP A 20 11.97 10.15 -3.07
CA ASP A 20 12.47 11.15 -2.11
C ASP A 20 11.34 11.98 -1.49
N GLU A 21 10.31 12.32 -2.27
CA GLU A 21 9.10 12.95 -1.72
C GLU A 21 8.43 12.04 -0.67
N LEU A 22 8.29 10.75 -0.96
CA LEU A 22 7.75 9.79 0.01
C LEU A 22 8.62 9.71 1.27
N VAL A 23 9.94 9.69 1.12
CA VAL A 23 10.88 9.71 2.25
C VAL A 23 10.70 10.98 3.09
N GLY A 24 10.50 12.13 2.46
CA GLY A 24 10.21 13.38 3.15
C GLY A 24 8.97 13.28 4.03
N VAL A 25 7.90 12.70 3.50
CA VAL A 25 6.65 12.49 4.26
C VAL A 25 6.86 11.53 5.44
N LEU A 26 7.57 10.42 5.23
CA LEU A 26 7.89 9.44 6.29
C LEU A 26 8.78 10.04 7.40
N ALA A 27 9.66 10.96 7.05
CA ALA A 27 10.53 11.61 8.02
C ALA A 27 9.77 12.62 8.92
N SER A 28 8.68 13.20 8.42
CA SER A 28 7.91 14.22 9.14
C SER A 28 6.62 13.70 9.79
N THR A 29 6.20 12.47 9.50
CA THR A 29 4.87 11.99 9.87
C THR A 29 4.91 10.50 10.18
N ALA A 30 4.20 10.11 11.26
CA ALA A 30 4.04 8.73 11.70
C ALA A 30 2.56 8.29 11.57
N GLY A 31 2.32 6.99 11.67
CA GLY A 31 1.03 6.36 11.46
C GLY A 31 0.67 6.25 9.97
N LEU A 32 1.68 6.11 9.11
CA LEU A 32 1.48 6.09 7.66
C LEU A 32 1.31 4.67 7.14
N TYR A 33 0.39 4.52 6.19
CA TYR A 33 0.16 3.28 5.48
C TYR A 33 0.07 3.52 3.97
N VAL A 34 0.42 2.50 3.19
CA VAL A 34 0.10 2.43 1.76
C VAL A 34 -1.01 1.41 1.55
N ARG A 35 -2.03 1.80 0.79
CA ARG A 35 -3.08 0.90 0.34
C ARG A 35 -3.06 0.78 -1.17
N TRP A 36 -3.26 -0.45 -1.64
CA TRP A 36 -3.39 -0.78 -3.05
C TRP A 36 -4.84 -1.09 -3.35
N SER A 37 -5.53 -0.20 -4.06
CA SER A 37 -6.94 -0.38 -4.42
C SER A 37 -7.32 0.48 -5.62
N SER A 38 -8.61 0.50 -5.96
CA SER A 38 -9.16 1.45 -6.95
C SER A 38 -9.21 2.90 -6.45
N GLY A 39 -8.83 3.15 -5.19
CA GLY A 39 -8.72 4.47 -4.60
C GLY A 39 -9.70 4.76 -3.46
N PRO A 40 -9.48 5.87 -2.75
CA PRO A 40 -10.28 6.26 -1.60
C PRO A 40 -11.74 6.57 -1.96
N GLY A 41 -12.02 7.06 -3.17
CA GLY A 41 -13.40 7.28 -3.62
C GLY A 41 -14.24 5.99 -3.66
N VAL A 42 -13.60 4.83 -3.80
CA VAL A 42 -14.25 3.51 -3.75
C VAL A 42 -14.20 2.92 -2.34
N ASP A 43 -13.09 3.10 -1.61
CA ASP A 43 -12.87 2.46 -0.31
C ASP A 43 -13.55 3.18 0.86
N LEU A 44 -13.60 4.51 0.86
CA LEU A 44 -14.09 5.27 2.02
C LEU A 44 -15.60 5.22 2.26
N PRO A 45 -16.48 5.07 1.24
CA PRO A 45 -17.92 4.90 1.49
C PRO A 45 -18.24 3.70 2.39
N GLU A 46 -17.44 2.64 2.33
CA GLU A 46 -17.55 1.44 3.16
C GLU A 46 -16.14 0.92 3.47
N PRO A 47 -15.48 1.43 4.54
CA PRO A 47 -14.05 1.20 4.80
C PRO A 47 -13.78 -0.20 5.37
N SER A 48 -14.06 -1.22 4.57
CA SER A 48 -13.89 -2.64 4.90
C SER A 48 -13.27 -3.37 3.72
N SER A 49 -12.18 -4.10 3.97
CA SER A 49 -11.67 -5.10 3.03
C SER A 49 -12.39 -6.42 3.22
N ARG A 50 -12.24 -7.34 2.26
CA ARG A 50 -12.80 -8.69 2.37
C ARG A 50 -11.66 -9.70 2.42
N ASP A 51 -11.83 -10.73 3.23
CA ASP A 51 -10.98 -11.91 3.15
C ASP A 51 -11.16 -12.56 1.76
N ASP A 52 -10.08 -12.75 1.02
CA ASP A 52 -10.11 -13.36 -0.31
C ASP A 52 -10.56 -14.84 -0.27
N LEU A 53 -10.33 -15.55 0.84
CA LEU A 53 -10.69 -16.96 0.97
C LEU A 53 -12.19 -17.14 1.26
N THR A 54 -12.75 -16.38 2.22
CA THR A 54 -14.13 -16.56 2.68
C THR A 54 -15.11 -15.49 2.22
N GLY A 55 -14.61 -14.35 1.72
CA GLY A 55 -15.41 -13.16 1.39
C GLY A 55 -15.93 -12.38 2.61
N ALA A 56 -15.60 -12.82 3.83
CA ALA A 56 -16.03 -12.18 5.06
C ALA A 56 -15.51 -10.72 5.14
N PRO A 57 -16.34 -9.77 5.62
CA PRO A 57 -15.90 -8.40 5.81
C PRO A 57 -14.89 -8.34 6.95
N LEU A 58 -13.80 -7.62 6.71
CA LEU A 58 -12.77 -7.32 7.70
C LEU A 58 -13.14 -6.01 8.42
N PRO A 59 -12.73 -5.85 9.70
CA PRO A 59 -13.07 -4.66 10.50
C PRO A 59 -12.45 -3.34 10.02
N GLY A 60 -11.66 -3.34 8.94
CA GLY A 60 -11.05 -2.15 8.36
C GLY A 60 -10.47 -2.38 6.96
N LEU A 61 -9.79 -1.37 6.44
CA LEU A 61 -9.06 -1.45 5.18
C LEU A 61 -7.72 -2.16 5.38
N SER A 62 -7.49 -3.25 4.65
CA SER A 62 -6.19 -3.89 4.54
C SER A 62 -5.18 -2.91 3.92
N ALA A 63 -4.09 -2.66 4.63
CA ALA A 63 -3.05 -1.72 4.22
C ALA A 63 -1.67 -2.16 4.72
N ASN A 64 -0.62 -1.59 4.15
CA ASN A 64 0.75 -1.91 4.52
C ASN A 64 1.38 -0.76 5.31
N PRO A 65 1.91 -1.01 6.53
CA PRO A 65 2.52 0.04 7.32
C PRO A 65 3.76 0.56 6.61
N LEU A 66 3.96 1.88 6.64
CA LEU A 66 5.13 2.55 6.10
C LEU A 66 6.08 3.07 7.17
N ASP A 67 5.63 3.19 8.41
CA ASP A 67 6.49 3.52 9.55
C ASP A 67 7.62 2.49 9.69
N THR A 68 8.82 2.95 10.03
CA THR A 68 9.95 2.06 10.30
C THR A 68 9.79 1.32 11.61
N GLU A 69 10.23 0.07 11.64
CA GLU A 69 10.33 -0.71 12.87
C GLU A 69 11.61 -0.42 13.67
N PRO A 70 11.61 -0.60 15.01
CA PRO A 70 12.78 -0.32 15.84
C PRO A 70 14.07 -1.04 15.41
N TRP A 71 13.96 -2.26 14.88
CA TRP A 71 15.11 -3.05 14.42
C TRP A 71 15.75 -2.50 13.14
N TRP A 72 15.03 -1.64 12.40
CA TRP A 72 15.58 -0.94 11.24
C TRP A 72 16.69 0.04 11.66
N GLY A 73 16.55 0.64 12.85
CA GLY A 73 17.54 1.54 13.45
C GLY A 73 17.82 2.75 12.57
N THR A 74 19.10 3.05 12.32
CA THR A 74 19.56 4.22 11.56
C THR A 74 19.77 3.95 10.06
N ARG A 75 19.20 2.85 9.54
CA ARG A 75 19.33 2.47 8.12
C ARG A 75 18.52 3.40 7.22
N SER A 76 18.86 3.40 5.92
CA SER A 76 18.26 4.25 4.90
C SER A 76 16.72 4.19 4.90
N LEU A 77 16.09 5.34 5.12
CA LEU A 77 14.64 5.50 5.01
C LEU A 77 14.16 5.32 3.57
N ARG A 78 15.00 5.71 2.59
CA ARG A 78 14.74 5.48 1.16
C ARG A 78 14.65 3.99 0.84
N THR A 79 15.57 3.19 1.37
CA THR A 79 15.55 1.73 1.19
C THR A 79 14.36 1.09 1.88
N TRP A 80 13.96 1.60 3.06
CA TRP A 80 12.74 1.15 3.74
C TRP A 80 11.49 1.44 2.90
N ALA A 81 11.29 2.68 2.46
CA ALA A 81 10.17 3.09 1.63
C ALA A 81 10.10 2.27 0.33
N ALA A 82 11.24 2.09 -0.34
CA ALA A 82 11.35 1.25 -1.53
C ALA A 82 10.90 -0.18 -1.27
N ARG A 83 11.38 -0.80 -0.18
CA ARG A 83 11.00 -2.16 0.21
C ARG A 83 9.48 -2.29 0.38
N ARG A 84 8.84 -1.35 1.08
CA ARG A 84 7.39 -1.39 1.36
C ARG A 84 6.55 -1.26 0.10
N LEU A 85 6.97 -0.43 -0.87
CA LEU A 85 6.30 -0.33 -2.16
C LEU A 85 6.56 -1.56 -3.05
N TYR A 86 7.81 -1.99 -3.13
CA TYR A 86 8.21 -3.14 -3.95
C TYR A 86 7.47 -4.42 -3.56
N ASP A 87 7.24 -4.62 -2.25
CA ASP A 87 6.61 -5.84 -1.74
C ASP A 87 5.22 -6.12 -2.38
N TYR A 88 4.50 -5.06 -2.78
CA TYR A 88 3.12 -5.13 -3.25
C TYR A 88 2.93 -4.61 -4.68
N ALA A 89 4.01 -4.25 -5.38
CA ALA A 89 3.98 -3.76 -6.77
C ALA A 89 3.40 -4.77 -7.78
N HIS A 90 3.27 -6.04 -7.39
CA HIS A 90 2.66 -7.10 -8.20
C HIS A 90 1.12 -7.05 -8.20
N LEU A 91 0.47 -6.40 -7.21
CA LEU A 91 -0.98 -6.40 -7.04
C LEU A 91 -1.77 -5.94 -8.29
N PRO A 92 -1.36 -4.92 -9.05
CA PRO A 92 -2.07 -4.53 -10.27
C PRO A 92 -2.10 -5.61 -11.35
N HIS A 93 -1.16 -6.56 -11.32
CA HIS A 93 -1.09 -7.67 -12.26
C HIS A 93 -1.93 -8.87 -11.84
N VAL A 94 -2.11 -9.08 -10.52
CA VAL A 94 -2.81 -10.26 -9.97
C VAL A 94 -4.27 -9.99 -9.57
N LYS A 95 -4.63 -8.72 -9.28
CA LYS A 95 -5.99 -8.34 -8.86
C LYS A 95 -6.75 -7.61 -9.98
N ASP A 96 -6.39 -6.37 -10.27
CA ASP A 96 -7.01 -5.53 -11.30
C ASP A 96 -6.01 -4.42 -11.71
N ARG A 97 -5.94 -4.10 -13.01
CA ARG A 97 -5.03 -3.05 -13.54
C ARG A 97 -5.34 -1.64 -13.04
N ARG A 98 -6.52 -1.41 -12.46
CA ARG A 98 -6.92 -0.14 -11.84
C ARG A 98 -6.37 0.01 -10.42
N VAL A 99 -5.90 -1.08 -9.81
CA VAL A 99 -5.27 -1.04 -8.49
C VAL A 99 -4.02 -0.17 -8.57
N ARG A 100 -3.98 0.86 -7.72
CA ARG A 100 -2.85 1.77 -7.59
C ARG A 100 -2.57 2.07 -6.13
N PRO A 101 -1.31 2.35 -5.78
CA PRO A 101 -0.94 2.70 -4.42
C PRO A 101 -1.37 4.13 -4.10
N TRP A 102 -1.93 4.31 -2.92
CA TRP A 102 -2.17 5.61 -2.32
C TRP A 102 -1.77 5.61 -0.85
N LEU A 103 -1.31 6.76 -0.40
CA LEU A 103 -0.86 7.03 0.95
C LEU A 103 -2.05 7.42 1.82
N LEU A 104 -2.11 6.88 3.03
CA LEU A 104 -3.09 7.23 4.03
C LEU A 104 -2.50 7.29 5.43
N ARG A 105 -3.25 7.93 6.32
CA ARG A 105 -3.12 7.81 7.77
C ARG A 105 -4.38 7.15 8.33
N GLY A 106 -4.26 6.46 9.47
CA GLY A 106 -5.40 5.95 10.20
C GLY A 106 -4.98 5.21 11.45
N THR A 107 -5.92 4.47 12.02
CA THR A 107 -5.72 3.69 13.25
C THR A 107 -5.86 2.20 12.97
N GLU A 108 -4.89 1.40 13.39
CA GLU A 108 -4.98 -0.06 13.29
C GLU A 108 -6.01 -0.61 14.28
N VAL A 109 -7.00 -1.37 13.80
CA VAL A 109 -8.06 -2.00 14.61
C VAL A 109 -7.93 -3.52 14.72
N GLY A 110 -6.97 -4.10 14.00
CA GLY A 110 -6.76 -5.53 13.97
C GLY A 110 -5.83 -5.96 12.84
N ARG A 111 -5.79 -7.27 12.62
CA ARG A 111 -4.94 -7.91 11.62
C ARG A 111 -5.75 -8.81 10.71
N GLY A 112 -5.46 -8.75 9.42
CA GLY A 112 -6.03 -9.63 8.41
C GLY A 112 -5.39 -11.02 8.42
N PRO A 113 -5.89 -11.93 7.56
CA PRO A 113 -5.40 -13.31 7.46
C PRO A 113 -3.91 -13.41 7.12
N ASP A 114 -3.35 -12.45 6.39
CA ASP A 114 -1.94 -12.39 6.02
C ASP A 114 -1.10 -11.59 7.04
N ASN A 115 -1.67 -11.34 8.22
CA ASN A 115 -1.11 -10.52 9.31
C ASN A 115 -0.86 -9.05 8.93
N GLU A 116 -1.56 -8.56 7.90
CA GLU A 116 -1.51 -7.17 7.50
C GLU A 116 -2.44 -6.30 8.37
N PRO A 117 -2.06 -5.05 8.70
CA PRO A 117 -2.92 -4.14 9.43
C PRO A 117 -4.26 -3.89 8.74
N LEU A 118 -5.31 -3.88 9.55
CA LEU A 118 -6.63 -3.41 9.19
C LEU A 118 -6.82 -2.02 9.78
N VAL A 119 -7.00 -1.02 8.92
CA VAL A 119 -6.98 0.40 9.30
C VAL A 119 -8.38 1.00 9.20
N HIS A 120 -8.79 1.75 10.23
CA HIS A 120 -9.99 2.58 10.26
C HIS A 120 -9.62 4.07 10.43
N GLU A 121 -10.64 4.96 10.48
CA GLU A 121 -10.43 6.41 10.61
C GLU A 121 -9.47 6.94 9.54
N VAL A 122 -9.70 6.51 8.31
CA VAL A 122 -8.76 6.68 7.21
C VAL A 122 -8.80 8.11 6.67
N GLU A 123 -7.63 8.75 6.70
CA GLU A 123 -7.35 10.03 6.06
C GLU A 123 -6.50 9.78 4.80
N PRO A 124 -7.03 9.97 3.58
CA PRO A 124 -6.23 9.89 2.36
C PRO A 124 -5.29 11.08 2.26
N LEU A 125 -4.01 10.82 2.02
CA LEU A 125 -2.98 11.84 1.91
C LEU A 125 -2.54 12.10 0.48
N GLY A 126 -2.60 11.09 -0.39
CA GLY A 126 -2.24 11.27 -1.79
C GLY A 126 -2.08 9.99 -2.58
N TRP A 127 -2.06 10.10 -3.90
CA TRP A 127 -1.65 9.02 -4.79
C TRP A 127 -0.14 8.85 -4.79
N ILE A 128 0.33 7.64 -5.07
CA ILE A 128 1.75 7.37 -5.36
C ILE A 128 1.87 7.08 -6.86
N ASP A 129 2.67 7.90 -7.55
CA ASP A 129 2.86 7.78 -8.99
C ASP A 129 3.54 6.45 -9.35
N VAL A 130 3.25 5.92 -10.54
CA VAL A 130 3.87 4.69 -11.03
C VAL A 130 5.39 4.82 -11.20
N GLY A 131 5.89 6.03 -11.47
CA GLY A 131 7.31 6.34 -11.51
C GLY A 131 8.02 6.06 -10.18
N VAL A 132 7.33 6.29 -9.05
CA VAL A 132 7.87 5.98 -7.71
C VAL A 132 8.06 4.47 -7.53
N ILE A 133 7.20 3.65 -8.14
CA ILE A 133 7.32 2.19 -8.10
C ILE A 133 8.54 1.72 -8.89
N ALA A 134 8.84 2.37 -10.02
CA ALA A 134 10.07 2.11 -10.77
C ALA A 134 11.33 2.51 -9.99
N GLU A 135 11.29 3.66 -9.29
CA GLU A 135 12.39 4.06 -8.39
C GLU A 135 12.59 3.06 -7.23
N ALA A 136 11.50 2.55 -6.66
CA ALA A 136 11.52 1.56 -5.60
C ALA A 136 12.12 0.22 -6.06
N ASP A 137 11.73 -0.28 -7.24
CA ASP A 137 12.34 -1.48 -7.85
C ASP A 137 13.84 -1.29 -8.06
N ALA A 138 14.27 -0.15 -8.61
CA ALA A 138 15.68 0.14 -8.80
C ALA A 138 16.46 0.21 -7.47
N GLU A 139 15.88 0.80 -6.43
CA GLU A 139 16.48 0.89 -5.09
C GLU A 139 16.62 -0.47 -4.41
N VAL A 140 15.61 -1.33 -4.52
CA VAL A 140 15.66 -2.70 -3.97
C VAL A 140 16.69 -3.55 -4.72
N ARG A 141 16.77 -3.45 -6.06
CA ARG A 141 17.74 -4.20 -6.88
C ARG A 141 19.20 -3.81 -6.62
N ARG A 142 19.46 -2.60 -6.11
CA ARG A 142 20.79 -2.16 -5.71
C ARG A 142 21.27 -2.79 -4.40
N GLN A 143 20.38 -3.39 -3.62
CA GLN A 143 20.77 -3.98 -2.33
C GLN A 143 21.50 -5.31 -2.55
N GLU A 144 22.72 -5.42 -2.03
CA GLU A 144 23.62 -6.58 -2.19
C GLU A 144 23.27 -7.77 -1.25
N GLY A 145 22.17 -7.67 -0.51
CA GLY A 145 21.72 -8.75 0.37
C GLY A 145 21.30 -10.00 -0.41
N ARG A 146 21.17 -11.15 0.26
CA ARG A 146 20.52 -12.36 -0.29
C ARG A 146 19.00 -12.16 -0.39
N TRP A 147 18.58 -11.01 -0.89
CA TRP A 147 17.20 -10.69 -1.19
C TRP A 147 16.87 -11.31 -2.54
N GLY A 148 16.52 -12.60 -2.51
CA GLY A 148 15.92 -13.28 -3.66
C GLY A 148 14.41 -13.04 -3.67
N PRO A 149 13.75 -13.21 -4.83
CA PRO A 149 12.30 -13.19 -4.83
C PRO A 149 11.82 -14.34 -3.93
N LEU A 150 11.13 -14.01 -2.83
CA LEU A 150 9.92 -14.74 -2.53
C LEU A 150 9.18 -14.79 -3.87
N ASP A 151 8.93 -15.95 -4.42
CA ASP A 151 8.35 -16.07 -5.75
C ASP A 151 6.99 -15.36 -5.85
N ARG A 152 7.00 -14.05 -6.13
CA ARG A 152 5.82 -13.17 -6.15
C ARG A 152 5.24 -13.01 -7.56
N TYR A 153 5.90 -13.63 -8.54
CA TYR A 153 5.46 -13.67 -9.94
C TYR A 153 4.93 -15.05 -10.36
N GLY A 154 4.82 -16.00 -9.42
CA GLY A 154 4.15 -17.28 -9.65
C GLY A 154 4.96 -18.21 -10.56
N GLY A 155 6.17 -18.57 -10.14
CA GLY A 155 6.83 -19.79 -10.60
C GLY A 155 6.03 -21.01 -10.13
N ARG A 156 5.59 -21.83 -11.08
CA ARG A 156 4.99 -23.14 -10.77
C ARG A 156 5.98 -23.98 -9.96
N GLN A 157 5.73 -24.16 -8.67
CA GLN A 157 6.31 -25.27 -7.93
C GLN A 157 5.52 -26.54 -8.26
N THR A 158 6.09 -27.39 -9.10
CA THR A 158 5.65 -28.78 -9.25
C THR A 158 6.15 -29.56 -8.04
N TRP A 159 5.24 -30.05 -7.21
CA TRP A 159 5.58 -30.99 -6.13
C TRP A 159 5.94 -32.36 -6.73
N PRO A 160 7.01 -33.03 -6.26
CA PRO A 160 7.21 -34.43 -6.58
C PRO A 160 6.19 -35.29 -5.82
N THR A 161 5.62 -36.25 -6.52
CA THR A 161 4.66 -37.27 -6.04
C THR A 161 5.26 -38.20 -5.00
#